data_AF-A0A7Y2UT46-F1
#
_entry.id   AF-A0A7Y2UT46-F1
#
_cell.length_a   1.000
_cell.length_b   1.000
_cell.length_c   1.000
_cell.angle_alpha   90.00
_cell.angle_beta   90.00
_cell.angle_gamma   90.00
#
_symmetry.space_group_name_H-M   'P 1'
#
loop_
_entity.id
_entity.type
_entity.pdbx_description
1 polymer ?
#
loop_
_entity_poly.entity_id
_entity_poly.type
_entity_poly.pdbx_seq_one_letter_code
_entity_poly.pdbx_strand_id
1 'polypeptide(L)'
;MIKKALHAVAWRTERVIDHIRGQRDTRRIIEPYIGYATPDHLVVRGRVLTSLRRNKPKPDQSRWTNFKQMFALFLTDEVAGAEVRAGGVSAISGEEGYFTLLLPRDERTGWTDVEVTIAGECTTAVCPVMIASNDADFGIISDIDDTMLQTGAYSLLRNLWTSLTGNTATRRIFPDAVTFMSALSAAGRNPVYYVSSSPWNLHHFLITIFDKAGLVRGPKFLRDLGLSETQFITGTHGDHKA
;
A
#
# COMPACT_ATOMS: atom_id res chain seq x y z
N MET A 1 10.12 27.66 -3.90
CA MET A 1 11.41 27.51 -4.60
C MET A 1 12.28 26.39 -4.02
N ILE A 2 12.47 26.33 -2.70
CA ILE A 2 13.27 25.27 -2.03
C ILE A 2 12.74 23.84 -2.27
N LYS A 3 11.40 23.63 -2.26
CA LYS A 3 10.78 22.33 -2.59
C LYS A 3 11.11 21.82 -4.00
N LYS A 4 11.14 22.70 -5.00
CA LYS A 4 11.48 22.33 -6.39
C LYS A 4 12.96 21.96 -6.51
N ALA A 5 13.83 22.65 -5.78
CA ALA A 5 15.25 22.37 -5.76
C ALA A 5 15.58 21.05 -5.06
N LEU A 6 15.00 20.78 -3.88
CA LEU A 6 15.19 19.50 -3.19
C LEU A 6 14.62 18.31 -3.98
N HIS A 7 13.44 18.49 -4.59
CA HIS A 7 12.85 17.50 -5.47
C HIS A 7 13.74 17.23 -6.69
N ALA A 8 14.23 18.27 -7.36
CA ALA A 8 15.11 18.13 -8.52
C ALA A 8 16.47 17.51 -8.18
N VAL A 9 17.01 17.79 -6.99
CA VAL A 9 18.27 17.20 -6.53
C VAL A 9 18.08 15.72 -6.19
N ALA A 10 17.02 15.37 -5.44
CA ALA A 10 16.68 13.97 -5.14
C ALA A 10 16.45 13.15 -6.42
N TRP A 11 15.65 13.67 -7.35
CA TRP A 11 15.39 13.05 -8.65
C TRP A 11 16.67 12.86 -9.48
N ARG A 12 17.56 13.86 -9.49
CA ARG A 12 18.84 13.75 -10.20
C ARG A 12 19.76 12.74 -9.54
N THR A 13 19.74 12.62 -8.22
CA THR A 13 20.59 11.63 -7.54
C THR A 13 20.05 10.22 -7.77
N GLU A 14 18.74 10.01 -7.68
CA GLU A 14 18.09 8.72 -7.91
C GLU A 14 18.27 8.25 -9.36
N ARG A 15 17.96 9.07 -10.37
CA ARG A 15 18.22 8.73 -11.78
C ARG A 15 19.69 8.48 -12.06
N VAL A 16 20.61 9.26 -11.49
CA VAL A 16 22.05 9.06 -11.73
C VAL A 16 22.54 7.81 -11.02
N ILE A 17 22.02 7.49 -9.84
CA ILE A 17 22.33 6.25 -9.13
C ILE A 17 21.77 5.05 -9.87
N ASP A 18 20.54 5.10 -10.38
CA ASP A 18 19.91 4.02 -11.16
C ASP A 18 20.54 3.87 -12.55
N HIS A 19 20.90 4.99 -13.20
CA HIS A 19 21.56 4.96 -14.50
C HIS A 19 23.02 4.48 -14.40
N ILE A 20 23.72 4.78 -13.31
CA ILE A 20 25.09 4.29 -13.07
C ILE A 20 25.07 2.85 -12.52
N ARG A 21 24.06 2.46 -11.75
CA ARG A 21 23.95 1.09 -11.23
C ARG A 21 23.41 0.13 -12.28
N GLY A 22 22.49 0.55 -13.16
CA GLY A 22 21.58 -0.40 -13.80
C GLY A 22 20.81 -1.20 -12.74
N GLN A 23 19.72 -1.85 -13.11
CA GLN A 23 19.16 -2.89 -12.24
C GLN A 23 20.13 -4.08 -12.21
N ARG A 24 21.21 -3.96 -11.42
CA ARG A 24 22.21 -5.02 -11.19
C ARG A 24 21.63 -6.16 -10.37
N ASP A 25 20.57 -5.89 -9.62
CA ASP A 25 19.83 -6.91 -8.90
C ASP A 25 18.73 -7.47 -9.78
N THR A 26 18.90 -8.73 -10.22
CA THR A 26 17.95 -9.44 -11.06
C THR A 26 16.81 -10.06 -10.26
N ARG A 27 16.84 -9.97 -8.93
CA ARG A 27 15.80 -10.54 -8.07
C ARG A 27 14.48 -9.83 -8.32
N ARG A 28 13.40 -10.61 -8.30
CA ARG A 28 12.04 -10.12 -8.43
C ARG A 28 11.21 -10.73 -7.31
N ILE A 29 10.58 -9.87 -6.53
CA ILE A 29 9.75 -10.22 -5.38
C ILE A 29 8.43 -9.46 -5.50
N ILE A 30 7.33 -10.12 -5.15
CA ILE A 30 6.02 -9.49 -5.07
C ILE A 30 5.78 -9.00 -3.63
N GLU A 31 5.48 -7.72 -3.49
CA GLU A 31 4.81 -7.16 -2.32
C GLU A 31 3.29 -7.31 -2.51
N PRO A 32 2.62 -8.18 -1.73
CA PRO A 32 1.19 -8.40 -1.89
C PRO A 32 0.38 -7.26 -1.26
N TYR A 33 -0.62 -6.78 -1.99
CA TYR A 33 -1.63 -5.86 -1.47
C TYR A 33 -2.95 -6.58 -1.22
N ILE A 34 -3.76 -6.05 -0.31
CA ILE A 34 -5.09 -6.62 -0.07
C ILE A 34 -5.99 -6.27 -1.26
N GLY A 35 -6.37 -7.31 -2.00
CA GLY A 35 -7.35 -7.29 -3.08
C GLY A 35 -8.79 -7.33 -2.59
N TYR A 36 -9.73 -7.22 -3.52
CA TYR A 36 -11.17 -7.27 -3.24
C TYR A 36 -11.92 -7.93 -4.40
N ALA A 37 -13.20 -8.27 -4.19
CA ALA A 37 -14.06 -8.78 -5.25
C ALA A 37 -15.03 -7.71 -5.77
N THR A 38 -15.31 -7.76 -7.07
CA THR A 38 -16.44 -7.13 -7.76
C THR A 38 -17.45 -8.22 -8.17
N PRO A 39 -18.60 -7.87 -8.78
CA PRO A 39 -19.51 -8.86 -9.32
C PRO A 39 -18.89 -9.78 -10.37
N ASP A 40 -17.91 -9.26 -11.13
CA ASP A 40 -17.35 -9.96 -12.30
C ASP A 40 -15.94 -10.52 -12.07
N HIS A 41 -15.19 -9.94 -11.12
CA HIS A 41 -13.78 -10.26 -10.93
C HIS A 41 -13.33 -10.31 -9.47
N LEU A 42 -12.30 -11.12 -9.21
CA LEU A 42 -11.41 -10.93 -8.07
C LEU A 42 -10.27 -9.99 -8.50
N VAL A 43 -10.18 -8.83 -7.87
CA VAL A 43 -9.15 -7.81 -8.10
C VAL A 43 -7.96 -8.10 -7.21
N VAL A 44 -6.97 -8.79 -7.76
CA VAL A 44 -5.71 -9.15 -7.09
C VAL A 44 -4.67 -8.07 -7.39
N ARG A 45 -4.03 -7.52 -6.35
CA ARG A 45 -3.10 -6.39 -6.49
C ARG A 45 -1.80 -6.64 -5.77
N GLY A 46 -0.75 -5.96 -6.22
CA GLY A 46 0.54 -5.94 -5.58
C GLY A 46 1.54 -5.08 -6.32
N ARG A 47 2.80 -5.21 -5.92
CA ARG A 47 3.93 -4.49 -6.52
C ARG A 47 5.12 -5.42 -6.70
N VAL A 48 5.78 -5.37 -7.85
CA VAL A 48 7.02 -6.10 -8.13
C VAL A 48 8.21 -5.21 -7.82
N LEU A 49 9.08 -5.71 -6.94
CA LEU A 49 10.26 -5.02 -6.41
C LEU A 49 11.48 -5.94 -6.46
N THR A 50 12.69 -5.38 -6.43
CA THR A 50 13.92 -6.19 -6.27
C THR A 50 14.18 -6.60 -4.82
N SER A 51 13.67 -5.81 -3.85
CA SER A 51 13.78 -6.10 -2.43
C SER A 51 12.59 -5.56 -1.64
N LEU A 52 12.22 -6.26 -0.55
CA LEU A 52 11.20 -5.78 0.39
C LEU A 52 11.86 -5.02 1.54
N ARG A 53 11.51 -3.74 1.70
CA ARG A 53 11.95 -2.94 2.84
C ARG A 53 10.90 -2.97 3.93
N ARG A 54 11.10 -3.82 4.95
CA ARG A 54 10.21 -3.92 6.12
C ARG A 54 10.84 -3.22 7.32
N ASN A 55 10.13 -2.25 7.89
CA ASN A 55 10.52 -1.67 9.17
C ASN A 55 10.17 -2.59 10.32
N LYS A 56 11.11 -2.76 11.26
CA LYS A 56 10.90 -3.42 12.56
C LYS A 56 11.14 -2.39 13.67
N PRO A 57 10.13 -1.56 13.99
CA PRO A 57 10.27 -0.59 15.08
C PRO A 57 10.46 -1.33 16.40
N LYS A 58 11.45 -0.91 17.19
CA LYS A 58 11.71 -1.39 18.55
C LYS A 58 11.24 -0.34 19.57
N PRO A 59 10.74 -0.75 20.75
CA PRO A 59 10.22 0.18 21.75
C PRO A 59 11.22 1.28 22.16
N ASP A 60 12.50 0.95 22.26
CA ASP A 60 13.55 1.86 22.77
C ASP A 60 14.35 2.58 21.66
N GLN A 61 13.80 2.68 20.46
CA GLN A 61 14.51 3.32 19.34
C GLN A 61 14.48 4.86 19.40
N SER A 62 15.65 5.45 19.10
CA SER A 62 15.77 6.89 18.89
C SER A 62 14.81 7.38 17.80
N ARG A 63 14.28 8.59 18.02
CA ARG A 63 13.35 9.30 17.14
C ARG A 63 13.91 9.49 15.72
N TRP A 64 15.22 9.74 15.64
CA TRP A 64 15.94 9.85 14.37
C TRP A 64 16.04 8.52 13.62
N THR A 65 16.18 7.41 14.34
CA THR A 65 16.19 6.06 13.76
C THR A 65 14.82 5.69 13.23
N ASN A 66 13.75 5.97 13.98
CA ASN A 66 12.37 5.78 13.52
C ASN A 66 12.07 6.61 12.27
N PHE A 67 12.58 7.85 12.22
CA PHE A 67 12.48 8.67 11.02
C PHE A 67 13.18 8.06 9.82
N LYS A 68 14.46 7.69 9.97
CA LYS A 68 15.23 7.06 8.88
C LYS A 68 14.57 5.80 8.35
N GLN A 69 14.04 4.97 9.25
CA GLN A 69 13.28 3.78 8.88
C GLN A 69 12.01 4.14 8.11
N MET A 70 11.24 5.11 8.58
CA MET A 70 10.04 5.59 7.89
C MET A 70 10.38 6.13 6.49
N PHE A 71 11.44 6.92 6.37
CA PHE A 71 11.92 7.46 5.10
C PHE A 71 12.39 6.34 4.15
N ALA A 72 13.02 5.28 4.68
CA ALA A 72 13.50 4.16 3.88
C ALA A 72 12.37 3.37 3.18
N LEU A 73 11.12 3.47 3.63
CA LEU A 73 9.95 2.88 2.94
C LEU A 73 9.65 3.54 1.59
N PHE A 74 10.05 4.80 1.42
CA PHE A 74 9.86 5.55 0.18
C PHE A 74 10.96 5.28 -0.84
N LEU A 75 12.08 4.70 -0.40
CA LEU A 75 13.17 4.31 -1.26
C LEU A 75 12.91 2.87 -1.72
N THR A 76 12.09 2.71 -2.75
CA THR A 76 11.77 1.40 -3.32
C THR A 76 12.61 1.13 -4.56
N ASP A 77 12.84 -0.16 -4.85
CA ASP A 77 13.63 -0.60 -5.99
C ASP A 77 12.66 -1.34 -6.95
N GLU A 78 11.91 -0.59 -7.76
CA GLU A 78 10.81 -1.09 -8.59
C GLU A 78 11.26 -1.92 -9.79
N VAL A 79 10.40 -2.86 -10.22
CA VAL A 79 10.61 -3.66 -11.42
C VAL A 79 9.44 -3.48 -12.39
N ALA A 80 9.68 -2.70 -13.45
CA ALA A 80 8.74 -2.51 -14.55
C ALA A 80 8.76 -3.68 -15.54
N GLY A 81 7.63 -3.91 -16.22
CA GLY A 81 7.56 -4.86 -17.33
C GLY A 81 7.63 -6.34 -16.92
N ALA A 82 7.48 -6.65 -15.62
CA ALA A 82 7.45 -8.02 -15.15
C ALA A 82 6.07 -8.63 -15.43
N GLU A 83 6.03 -9.77 -16.10
CA GLU A 83 4.79 -10.53 -16.28
C GLU A 83 4.47 -11.29 -14.99
N VAL A 84 3.31 -11.01 -14.40
CA VAL A 84 2.76 -11.72 -13.23
C VAL A 84 1.60 -12.61 -13.66
N ARG A 85 1.42 -13.75 -13.00
CA ARG A 85 0.39 -14.74 -13.34
C ARG A 85 -0.33 -15.26 -12.10
N ALA A 86 -1.64 -15.44 -12.21
CA ALA A 86 -2.46 -16.13 -11.22
C ALA A 86 -3.75 -16.65 -11.85
N GLY A 87 -4.18 -17.86 -11.50
CA GLY A 87 -5.48 -18.40 -11.94
C GLY A 87 -5.70 -18.43 -13.46
N GLY A 88 -4.63 -18.62 -14.24
CA GLY A 88 -4.70 -18.63 -15.71
C GLY A 88 -4.73 -17.24 -16.37
N VAL A 89 -4.73 -16.16 -15.59
CA VAL A 89 -4.67 -14.77 -16.07
C VAL A 89 -3.25 -14.23 -15.88
N SER A 90 -2.81 -13.34 -16.77
CA SER A 90 -1.56 -12.61 -16.65
C SER A 90 -1.75 -11.10 -16.75
N ALA A 91 -0.80 -10.36 -16.18
CA ALA A 91 -0.71 -8.91 -16.27
C ALA A 91 0.77 -8.49 -16.30
N ILE A 92 1.03 -7.28 -16.78
CA ILE A 92 2.39 -6.70 -16.81
C ILE A 92 2.48 -5.63 -15.74
N SER A 93 3.55 -5.64 -14.95
CA SER A 93 3.81 -4.57 -13.98
C SER A 93 4.10 -3.24 -14.68
N GLY A 94 3.51 -2.17 -14.18
CA GLY A 94 3.73 -0.80 -14.68
C GLY A 94 5.13 -0.27 -14.37
N GLU A 95 5.40 0.98 -14.75
CA GLU A 95 6.70 1.63 -14.54
C GLU A 95 7.18 1.60 -13.09
N GLU A 96 6.25 1.74 -12.15
CA GLU A 96 6.53 1.71 -10.71
C GLU A 96 6.34 0.32 -10.09
N GLY A 97 6.26 -0.72 -10.90
CA GLY A 97 6.16 -2.12 -10.48
C GLY A 97 4.77 -2.57 -10.02
N TYR A 98 3.77 -1.69 -9.94
CA TYR A 98 2.40 -2.09 -9.58
C TYR A 98 1.78 -3.02 -10.61
N PHE A 99 0.95 -3.95 -10.15
CA PHE A 99 0.15 -4.81 -11.02
C PHE A 99 -1.26 -5.00 -10.45
N THR A 100 -2.21 -5.22 -11.36
CA THR A 100 -3.57 -5.65 -11.06
C THR A 100 -3.92 -6.83 -11.96
N LEU A 101 -4.33 -7.94 -11.35
CA LEU A 101 -4.84 -9.13 -12.01
C LEU A 101 -6.35 -9.22 -11.77
N LEU A 102 -7.12 -9.38 -12.85
CA LEU A 102 -8.56 -9.55 -12.80
C LEU A 102 -8.89 -11.02 -13.02
N LEU A 103 -8.96 -11.79 -11.94
CA LEU A 103 -9.37 -13.20 -12.02
C LEU A 103 -10.90 -13.26 -12.17
N PRO A 104 -11.47 -14.21 -12.93
CA PRO A 104 -12.91 -14.39 -13.00
C PRO A 104 -13.53 -14.57 -11.60
N ARG A 105 -14.70 -13.98 -11.38
CA ARG A 105 -15.45 -14.18 -10.15
C ARG A 105 -15.95 -15.63 -10.04
N ASP A 106 -15.85 -16.18 -8.84
CA ASP A 106 -16.43 -17.46 -8.44
C ASP A 106 -17.41 -17.30 -7.27
N GLU A 107 -17.90 -18.40 -6.70
CA GLU A 107 -18.89 -18.40 -5.62
C GLU A 107 -18.29 -18.23 -4.22
N ARG A 108 -16.96 -18.15 -4.08
CA ARG A 108 -16.32 -18.03 -2.76
C ARG A 108 -16.71 -16.72 -2.09
N THR A 109 -16.67 -16.70 -0.75
CA THR A 109 -16.82 -15.51 0.09
C THR A 109 -15.76 -15.50 1.19
N GLY A 110 -15.56 -14.36 1.84
CA GLY A 110 -14.59 -14.19 2.90
C GLY A 110 -13.16 -13.98 2.41
N TRP A 111 -12.20 -14.23 3.29
CA TRP A 111 -10.78 -14.06 2.99
C TRP A 111 -10.27 -15.23 2.15
N THR A 112 -9.79 -14.92 0.96
CA THR A 112 -9.21 -15.90 0.02
C THR A 112 -7.78 -15.50 -0.31
N ASP A 113 -6.87 -16.46 -0.23
CA ASP A 113 -5.48 -16.27 -0.61
C ASP A 113 -5.29 -16.68 -2.07
N VAL A 114 -4.77 -15.77 -2.89
CA VAL A 114 -4.45 -16.01 -4.30
C VAL A 114 -2.94 -16.08 -4.48
N GLU A 115 -2.48 -17.20 -5.01
CA GLU A 115 -1.07 -17.40 -5.33
C GLU A 115 -0.72 -16.68 -6.64
N VAL A 116 0.28 -15.79 -6.58
CA VAL A 116 0.77 -15.00 -7.71
C VAL A 116 2.24 -15.34 -7.95
N THR A 117 2.58 -15.62 -9.21
CA THR A 117 3.95 -15.92 -9.65
C THR A 117 4.44 -14.88 -10.66
N ILE A 118 5.76 -14.79 -10.79
CA ILE A 118 6.41 -13.96 -11.83
C ILE A 118 6.90 -14.89 -12.93
N ALA A 119 6.59 -14.59 -14.19
CA ALA A 119 7.00 -15.42 -15.32
C ALA A 119 8.53 -15.53 -15.39
N GLY A 120 9.03 -16.76 -15.55
CA GLY A 120 10.48 -17.04 -15.61
C GLY A 120 11.19 -17.06 -14.25
N GLU A 121 10.47 -16.86 -13.15
CA GLU A 121 11.00 -16.94 -11.78
C GLU A 121 10.28 -18.04 -10.99
N CYS A 122 10.97 -18.65 -10.01
CA CYS A 122 10.33 -19.56 -9.06
C CYS A 122 9.66 -18.83 -7.88
N THR A 123 9.75 -17.49 -7.86
CA THR A 123 9.21 -16.68 -6.76
C THR A 123 7.69 -16.64 -6.82
N THR A 124 7.10 -16.94 -5.67
CA THR A 124 5.66 -16.96 -5.46
C THR A 124 5.31 -16.06 -4.28
N ALA A 125 4.21 -15.31 -4.38
CA ALA A 125 3.64 -14.57 -3.26
C ALA A 125 2.15 -14.85 -3.11
N VAL A 126 1.68 -14.78 -1.87
CA VAL A 126 0.26 -14.93 -1.53
C VAL A 126 -0.36 -13.54 -1.44
N CYS A 127 -1.27 -13.24 -2.34
CA CYS A 127 -2.07 -12.02 -2.35
C CYS A 127 -3.44 -12.29 -1.72
N PRO A 128 -3.73 -11.70 -0.54
CA PRO A 128 -5.03 -11.88 0.09
C PRO A 128 -6.10 -11.04 -0.62
N VAL A 129 -7.26 -11.63 -0.87
CA VAL A 129 -8.44 -11.00 -1.46
C VAL A 129 -9.58 -11.09 -0.46
N MET A 130 -10.21 -9.94 -0.18
CA MET A 130 -11.44 -9.91 0.61
C MET A 130 -12.64 -10.00 -0.31
N ILE A 131 -13.41 -11.06 -0.16
CA ILE A 131 -14.62 -11.29 -0.93
C ILE A 131 -15.81 -11.03 -0.02
N ALA A 132 -16.61 -10.01 -0.33
CA ALA A 132 -17.80 -9.67 0.45
C ALA A 132 -18.76 -10.87 0.52
N SER A 133 -19.38 -11.06 1.68
CA SER A 133 -20.38 -12.11 1.85
C SER A 133 -21.68 -11.74 1.16
N ASN A 134 -22.42 -12.74 0.67
CA ASN A 134 -23.73 -12.54 0.04
C ASN A 134 -24.81 -12.12 1.06
N ASP A 135 -24.56 -12.31 2.35
CA ASP A 135 -25.42 -11.91 3.47
C ASP A 135 -24.99 -10.59 4.13
N ALA A 136 -24.07 -9.84 3.52
CA ALA A 136 -23.68 -8.52 4.01
C ALA A 136 -24.86 -7.55 3.91
N ASP A 137 -25.16 -6.83 5.00
CA ASP A 137 -26.22 -5.83 4.99
C ASP A 137 -25.77 -4.54 4.29
N PHE A 138 -24.49 -4.20 4.46
CA PHE A 138 -23.87 -2.99 3.92
C PHE A 138 -22.35 -3.10 3.87
N GLY A 139 -21.71 -2.26 3.06
CA GLY A 139 -20.26 -2.06 3.05
C GLY A 139 -19.86 -0.87 3.91
N ILE A 140 -18.69 -0.96 4.55
CA ILE A 140 -18.13 0.09 5.40
C ILE A 140 -16.91 0.67 4.71
N ILE A 141 -16.91 1.99 4.48
CA ILE A 141 -15.76 2.71 3.92
C ILE A 141 -15.32 3.76 4.94
N SER A 142 -14.06 3.71 5.35
CA SER A 142 -13.49 4.67 6.30
C SER A 142 -12.23 5.31 5.75
N ASP A 143 -12.06 6.60 6.01
CA ASP A 143 -10.74 7.22 5.92
C ASP A 143 -9.81 6.62 6.99
N ILE A 144 -8.50 6.70 6.77
CA ILE A 144 -7.48 6.25 7.72
C ILE A 144 -7.03 7.43 8.58
N ASP A 145 -6.65 8.52 7.94
CA ASP A 145 -5.94 9.63 8.57
C ASP A 145 -6.91 10.43 9.43
N ASP A 146 -6.53 10.68 10.69
CA ASP A 146 -7.36 11.34 11.72
C ASP A 146 -8.74 10.73 11.97
N THR A 147 -9.00 9.54 11.44
CA THR A 147 -10.23 8.77 11.67
C THR A 147 -9.92 7.49 12.40
N MET A 148 -9.00 6.67 11.86
CA MET A 148 -8.53 5.45 12.49
C MET A 148 -7.22 5.67 13.24
N LEU A 149 -6.37 6.51 12.66
CA LEU A 149 -5.03 6.78 13.13
C LEU A 149 -4.91 8.23 13.59
N GLN A 150 -4.45 8.44 14.82
CA GLN A 150 -4.11 9.78 15.29
C GLN A 150 -2.88 10.30 14.53
N THR A 151 -3.09 11.23 13.59
CA THR A 151 -2.03 11.79 12.73
C THR A 151 -1.86 13.31 12.84
N GLY A 152 -2.87 14.03 13.35
CA GLY A 152 -2.87 15.48 13.54
C GLY A 152 -2.79 16.25 12.21
N ALA A 153 -3.52 15.83 11.19
CA ALA A 153 -3.34 16.18 9.79
C ALA A 153 -3.70 17.62 9.42
N TYR A 154 -2.77 18.27 8.73
CA TYR A 154 -3.07 19.19 7.63
C TYR A 154 -2.26 18.89 6.34
N SER A 155 -1.56 17.75 6.28
CA SER A 155 -1.00 17.10 5.07
C SER A 155 -0.06 16.00 5.54
N LEU A 156 -0.35 14.74 5.20
CA LEU A 156 0.47 13.57 5.54
C LEU A 156 1.96 13.76 5.19
N LEU A 157 2.28 14.21 3.98
CA LEU A 157 3.66 14.46 3.56
C LEU A 157 4.32 15.61 4.33
N ARG A 158 3.56 16.68 4.62
CA ARG A 158 4.06 17.84 5.37
C ARG A 158 4.27 17.51 6.85
N ASN A 159 3.34 16.78 7.45
CA ASN A 159 3.41 16.32 8.82
C ASN A 159 4.39 15.14 8.99
N LEU A 160 4.62 14.32 7.97
CA LEU A 160 5.73 13.38 7.97
C LEU A 160 7.06 14.12 7.99
N TRP A 161 7.13 15.35 7.46
CA TRP A 161 8.30 16.23 7.54
C TRP A 161 8.40 16.98 8.88
N THR A 162 7.28 17.40 9.46
CA THR A 162 7.23 18.20 10.70
C THR A 162 7.19 17.35 11.99
N SER A 163 6.59 16.17 11.97
CA SER A 163 6.51 15.25 13.12
C SER A 163 7.82 14.50 13.40
N LEU A 164 8.86 14.71 12.59
CA LEU A 164 10.17 14.09 12.77
C LEU A 164 10.95 14.67 13.95
N THR A 165 10.50 15.85 14.42
CA THR A 165 11.00 16.54 15.61
C THR A 165 9.97 16.58 16.75
N GLY A 166 8.74 16.06 16.53
CA GLY A 166 7.66 15.86 17.53
C GLY A 166 7.43 14.38 17.89
N ASN A 167 6.92 14.10 19.08
CA ASN A 167 6.90 12.78 19.75
C ASN A 167 6.53 11.58 18.83
N THR A 168 7.46 10.65 18.58
CA THR A 168 7.27 9.48 17.69
C THR A 168 6.51 8.31 18.34
N ALA A 169 6.04 8.49 19.58
CA ALA A 169 5.37 7.44 20.36
C ALA A 169 3.83 7.43 20.23
N THR A 170 3.21 8.35 19.48
CA THR A 170 1.74 8.54 19.51
C THR A 170 1.07 8.49 18.14
N ARG A 171 1.47 7.57 17.26
CA ARG A 171 0.58 7.09 16.20
C ARG A 171 -0.32 6.02 16.80
N ARG A 172 -1.30 6.47 17.59
CA ARG A 172 -2.23 5.60 18.29
C ARG A 172 -3.44 5.38 17.39
N ILE A 173 -3.79 4.12 17.17
CA ILE A 173 -5.10 3.79 16.64
C ILE A 173 -6.12 4.13 17.72
N PHE A 174 -7.17 4.84 17.35
CA PHE A 174 -8.25 5.23 18.25
C PHE A 174 -8.97 3.96 18.79
N PRO A 175 -8.91 3.66 20.10
CA PRO A 175 -9.49 2.42 20.64
C PRO A 175 -11.01 2.30 20.46
N ASP A 176 -11.70 3.43 20.51
CA ASP A 176 -13.11 3.59 20.18
C ASP A 176 -13.39 3.32 18.70
N ALA A 177 -12.51 3.73 17.79
CA ALA A 177 -12.61 3.37 16.37
C ALA A 177 -12.48 1.85 16.15
N VAL A 178 -11.59 1.16 16.89
CA VAL A 178 -11.50 -0.31 16.84
C VAL A 178 -12.83 -0.95 17.26
N THR A 179 -13.40 -0.48 18.37
CA THR A 179 -14.67 -0.99 18.91
C THR A 179 -15.81 -0.75 17.93
N PHE A 180 -15.90 0.47 17.38
CA PHE A 180 -16.94 0.86 16.43
C PHE A 180 -16.87 0.07 15.12
N MET A 181 -15.67 -0.05 14.53
CA MET A 181 -15.47 -0.81 13.29
C MET A 181 -15.74 -2.30 13.48
N SER A 182 -15.37 -2.86 14.64
CA SER A 182 -15.66 -4.26 14.98
C SER A 182 -17.17 -4.51 15.08
N ALA A 183 -17.90 -3.61 15.75
CA ALA A 183 -19.36 -3.70 15.85
C ALA A 183 -20.04 -3.59 14.48
N LEU A 184 -19.63 -2.63 13.64
CA LEU A 184 -20.18 -2.47 12.29
C LEU A 184 -19.88 -3.67 11.39
N SER A 185 -18.66 -4.22 11.46
CA SER A 185 -18.26 -5.37 10.65
C SER A 185 -19.03 -6.63 11.01
N ALA A 186 -19.62 -6.70 12.21
CA ALA A 186 -20.43 -7.83 12.67
C ALA A 186 -19.71 -9.18 12.47
N ALA A 187 -18.52 -9.31 13.07
CA ALA A 187 -17.65 -10.48 12.94
C ALA A 187 -17.24 -10.82 11.48
N GLY A 188 -17.16 -9.81 10.61
CA GLY A 188 -16.72 -9.97 9.22
C GLY A 188 -17.86 -10.15 8.20
N ARG A 189 -19.13 -10.16 8.64
CA ARG A 189 -20.28 -10.17 7.73
C ARG A 189 -20.26 -8.96 6.80
N ASN A 190 -20.11 -7.77 7.38
CA ASN A 190 -20.08 -6.52 6.63
C ASN A 190 -18.63 -6.19 6.24
N PRO A 191 -18.31 -6.07 4.93
CA PRO A 191 -16.96 -5.82 4.47
C PRO A 191 -16.49 -4.41 4.83
N VAL A 192 -15.21 -4.29 5.20
CA VAL A 192 -14.57 -3.03 5.52
C VAL A 192 -13.52 -2.67 4.47
N TYR A 193 -13.58 -1.43 3.98
CA TYR A 193 -12.63 -0.85 3.05
C TYR A 193 -12.06 0.44 3.65
N TYR A 194 -10.76 0.65 3.48
CA TYR A 194 -10.07 1.84 3.95
C TYR A 194 -9.61 2.68 2.77
N VAL A 195 -9.76 4.00 2.88
CA VAL A 195 -9.23 4.96 1.92
C VAL A 195 -8.26 5.89 2.62
N SER A 196 -7.23 6.38 1.94
CA SER A 196 -6.32 7.39 2.49
C SER A 196 -5.66 8.18 1.39
N SER A 197 -5.15 9.36 1.75
CA SER A 197 -4.25 10.13 0.89
C SER A 197 -2.78 9.73 1.02
N SER A 198 -2.47 8.76 1.89
CA SER A 198 -1.14 8.18 2.06
C SER A 198 -0.67 7.45 0.81
N PRO A 199 0.66 7.41 0.57
CA PRO A 199 1.25 6.62 -0.51
C PRO A 199 1.12 5.11 -0.30
N TRP A 200 1.08 4.37 -1.40
CA TRP A 200 1.16 2.90 -1.41
C TRP A 200 2.39 2.33 -0.70
N ASN A 201 3.52 3.05 -0.65
CA ASN A 201 4.71 2.69 0.13
C ASN A 201 4.42 2.47 1.64
N LEU A 202 3.32 3.00 2.16
CA LEU A 202 2.91 2.82 3.55
C LEU A 202 1.98 1.61 3.76
N HIS A 203 1.62 0.87 2.72
CA HIS A 203 0.64 -0.22 2.80
C HIS A 203 1.01 -1.27 3.87
N HIS A 204 2.20 -1.86 3.79
CA HIS A 204 2.65 -2.86 4.77
C HIS A 204 2.72 -2.29 6.19
N PHE A 205 3.17 -1.03 6.33
CA PHE A 205 3.21 -0.35 7.61
C PHE A 205 1.81 -0.19 8.22
N LEU A 206 0.84 0.30 7.43
CA LEU A 206 -0.55 0.49 7.84
C LEU A 206 -1.23 -0.83 8.23
N ILE A 207 -1.02 -1.90 7.47
CA ILE A 207 -1.48 -3.24 7.85
C ILE A 207 -0.91 -3.65 9.21
N THR A 208 0.41 -3.55 9.38
CA THR A 208 1.09 -3.98 10.61
C THR A 208 0.54 -3.26 11.85
N ILE A 209 0.28 -1.95 11.76
CA ILE A 209 -0.26 -1.19 12.89
C ILE A 209 -1.75 -1.45 13.13
N PHE A 210 -2.54 -1.70 12.09
CA PHE A 210 -3.96 -2.05 12.21
C PHE A 210 -4.12 -3.42 12.87
N ASP A 211 -3.35 -4.41 12.40
CA ASP A 211 -3.36 -5.77 12.94
C ASP A 211 -2.93 -5.77 14.42
N LYS A 212 -1.88 -5.02 14.76
CA LYS A 212 -1.42 -4.88 16.15
C LYS A 212 -2.46 -4.22 17.06
N ALA A 213 -3.28 -3.31 16.52
CA ALA A 213 -4.34 -2.63 17.27
C ALA A 213 -5.65 -3.44 17.32
N GLY A 214 -5.75 -4.56 16.59
CA GLY A 214 -6.98 -5.33 16.46
C GLY A 214 -8.06 -4.63 15.62
N LEU A 215 -7.67 -3.67 14.77
CA LEU A 215 -8.59 -3.02 13.85
C LEU A 215 -9.02 -4.00 12.76
N VAL A 216 -10.27 -3.91 12.30
CA VAL A 216 -10.82 -4.85 11.31
C VAL A 216 -9.97 -4.86 10.05
N ARG A 217 -9.59 -6.06 9.59
CA ARG A 217 -8.80 -6.22 8.36
C ARG A 217 -9.65 -5.80 7.16
N GLY A 218 -9.04 -5.13 6.19
CA GLY A 218 -9.74 -4.69 4.99
C GLY A 218 -8.80 -4.16 3.90
N PRO A 219 -9.23 -4.17 2.62
CA PRO A 219 -8.50 -3.55 1.52
C PRO A 219 -8.23 -2.08 1.81
N LYS A 220 -7.05 -1.60 1.38
CA LYS A 220 -6.62 -0.20 1.52
C LYS A 220 -6.47 0.40 0.14
N PHE A 221 -7.11 1.54 -0.08
CA PHE A 221 -7.00 2.34 -1.29
C PHE A 221 -6.16 3.57 -0.96
N LEU A 222 -4.89 3.45 -1.30
CA LEU A 222 -3.87 4.46 -1.07
C LEU A 222 -3.64 5.22 -2.37
N ARG A 223 -2.93 6.34 -2.27
CA ARG A 223 -2.55 7.12 -3.44
C ARG A 223 -1.28 6.56 -4.04
N ASP A 224 -1.27 6.51 -5.35
CA ASP A 224 -0.01 6.57 -6.06
C ASP A 224 0.49 8.03 -6.00
N LEU A 225 1.69 8.23 -5.47
CA LEU A 225 2.36 9.54 -5.49
C LEU A 225 3.22 9.69 -6.75
N GLY A 226 3.06 8.78 -7.71
CA GLY A 226 3.93 8.55 -8.84
C GLY A 226 4.52 9.82 -9.42
N LEU A 227 5.84 9.76 -9.62
CA LEU A 227 6.63 10.86 -10.15
C LEU A 227 6.63 10.86 -11.69
N SER A 228 5.62 10.24 -12.33
CA SER A 228 5.58 10.09 -13.78
C SER A 228 5.32 11.43 -14.48
N GLU A 229 6.02 11.68 -15.59
CA GLU A 229 5.87 12.89 -16.41
C GLU A 229 4.45 13.05 -17.00
N THR A 230 3.66 11.97 -17.04
CA THR A 230 2.32 11.96 -17.65
C THR A 230 1.21 12.49 -16.74
N GLN A 231 1.41 12.60 -15.43
CA GLN A 231 0.41 13.19 -14.53
C GLN A 231 0.42 14.73 -14.47
N PHE A 232 1.38 15.39 -15.12
CA PHE A 232 1.45 16.86 -15.13
C PHE A 232 0.44 17.54 -16.06
N ILE A 233 -0.31 16.79 -16.87
CA ILE A 233 -1.34 17.34 -17.77
C ILE A 233 -2.62 16.50 -17.71
N THR A 234 -3.33 16.52 -16.58
CA THR A 234 -4.78 16.75 -16.53
C THR A 234 -5.25 16.73 -15.08
N GLY A 235 -5.79 17.86 -14.62
CA GLY A 235 -6.51 17.92 -13.36
C GLY A 235 -7.94 17.45 -13.56
N THR A 236 -8.38 16.43 -12.84
CA THR A 236 -9.68 16.37 -12.13
C THR A 236 -9.71 15.15 -11.20
N HIS A 237 -10.54 15.21 -10.17
CA HIS A 237 -10.52 14.39 -8.93
C HIS A 237 -10.90 12.88 -9.08
N GLY A 238 -10.57 12.20 -10.19
CA GLY A 238 -11.07 10.85 -10.49
C GLY A 238 -10.11 9.68 -10.28
N ASP A 239 -8.84 9.79 -10.69
CA ASP A 239 -8.07 8.58 -11.05
C ASP A 239 -6.95 8.16 -10.08
N HIS A 240 -6.92 8.72 -8.86
CA HIS A 240 -5.77 8.55 -7.95
C HIS A 240 -5.81 7.33 -7.01
N LYS A 241 -6.68 6.34 -7.26
CA LYS A 241 -6.92 5.21 -6.34
C LYS A 241 -7.00 3.82 -7.00
N ALA A 242 -6.69 3.73 -8.30
CA ALA A 242 -6.67 2.44 -9.01
C ALA A 242 -5.59 1.50 -8.43
#